data_AF-A0A5X5WVN1-F1
#
_entry.id   AF-A0A5X5WVN1-F1
#
_cell.length_a   1.000
_cell.length_b   1.000
_cell.length_c   1.000
_cell.angle_alpha   90.00
_cell.angle_beta   90.00
_cell.angle_gamma   90.00
#
_symmetry.space_group_name_H-M   'P 1'
#
loop_
_entity.id
_entity.type
_entity.pdbx_description
1 polymer ?
#
loop_
_entity_poly.entity_id
_entity_poly.type
_entity_poly.pdbx_seq_one_letter_code
_entity_poly.pdbx_strand_id
1 'polypeptide(L)'
;MPIQQLPLMKGVGKDFRNADYIDYLPVNMLATPKEILNSSGYLRSFPGIAKRSDVNGVSRGVEYNMAQNAVYRVCGGKLYKGESEVGDVAGSGRVSMAHGRTSQAVGVNGQLVEYRYDGTVKTVSNWPTDSGFTQYELGSVRDITRLRGRYAWSKDGTDSWFITDLEDESHPDRYSAQYRAESQPDGIIGIGTWRDFIVCFGSSTIEYFSLTGATTAGAALYVAQPSLMVQKGIAGTCCKTPFADSYAFISHPATGAPSVYIIGSGQASPIATASIDKIIRSYTADELATGVMEALRFDSHELLIIHLPRHVLVYDASSSQNGPQWCVLKTGLYDDVYRAIDFMYEGNQITCGDKSEAVTGQLQFDISSQYDKQQEHLLFTPLFKANNARCFDLEVESSTGVAQYADRLFLSATTDGINYGREQMIEQNEPFVYDKRVIWKRVGRIRRLIGFKLRVITKSPVTLSGCQIRLE
;
A
#
# COMPACT_ATOMS: atom_id res chain seq x y z
N MET A 1 -18.72 -40.97 5.23
CA MET A 1 -17.92 -40.59 4.06
C MET A 1 -16.84 -39.61 4.52
N PRO A 2 -15.58 -39.76 4.10
CA PRO A 2 -14.51 -38.85 4.49
C PRO A 2 -14.83 -37.40 4.06
N ILE A 3 -14.60 -36.48 4.99
CA ILE A 3 -14.67 -35.03 4.76
C ILE A 3 -13.22 -34.54 4.67
N GLN A 4 -12.93 -33.78 3.62
CA GLN A 4 -11.64 -33.15 3.42
C GLN A 4 -11.79 -31.63 3.52
N GLN A 5 -11.03 -31.01 4.42
CA GLN A 5 -10.92 -29.55 4.52
C GLN A 5 -9.97 -29.02 3.44
N LEU A 6 -10.34 -27.88 2.85
CA LEU A 6 -9.58 -27.15 1.85
C LEU A 6 -9.22 -25.76 2.40
N PRO A 7 -7.94 -25.36 2.47
CA PRO A 7 -7.59 -24.04 2.95
C PRO A 7 -8.07 -22.96 1.97
N LEU A 8 -8.64 -21.87 2.50
CA LEU A 8 -9.11 -20.73 1.71
C LEU A 8 -8.06 -19.60 1.57
N MET A 9 -7.04 -19.62 2.43
CA MET A 9 -6.02 -18.55 2.48
C MET A 9 -5.07 -18.55 1.29
N LYS A 10 -4.94 -19.69 0.59
CA LYS A 10 -4.00 -19.82 -0.52
C LYS A 10 -4.57 -20.71 -1.63
N GLY A 11 -4.94 -20.09 -2.75
CA GLY A 11 -5.30 -20.82 -3.96
C GLY A 11 -4.07 -21.27 -4.74
N VAL A 12 -4.19 -22.36 -5.50
CA VAL A 12 -3.11 -22.85 -6.37
C VAL A 12 -3.63 -22.96 -7.80
N GLY A 13 -2.91 -22.33 -8.71
CA GLY A 13 -3.18 -22.35 -10.15
C GLY A 13 -1.97 -22.78 -10.95
N LYS A 14 -2.11 -22.69 -12.27
CA LYS A 14 -0.99 -22.81 -13.20
C LYS A 14 -0.98 -21.63 -14.16
N ASP A 15 0.21 -21.16 -14.47
CA ASP A 15 0.40 -20.20 -15.54
C ASP A 15 0.60 -20.95 -16.86
N PHE A 16 -0.30 -20.71 -17.81
CA PHE A 16 -0.28 -21.36 -19.12
C PHE A 16 0.91 -20.95 -19.99
N ARG A 17 1.58 -19.83 -19.67
CA ARG A 17 2.66 -19.27 -20.50
C ARG A 17 4.01 -19.91 -20.22
N ASN A 18 4.25 -20.32 -18.98
CA ASN A 18 5.52 -20.91 -18.53
C ASN A 18 5.37 -22.28 -17.85
N ALA A 19 4.15 -22.81 -17.78
CA ALA A 19 3.81 -24.09 -17.16
C ALA A 19 4.19 -24.22 -15.67
N ASP A 20 4.36 -23.09 -14.97
CA ASP A 20 4.69 -23.07 -13.56
C ASP A 20 3.43 -23.04 -12.67
N TYR A 21 3.57 -23.46 -11.42
CA TYR A 21 2.55 -23.24 -10.41
C TYR A 21 2.56 -21.78 -9.96
N ILE A 22 1.36 -21.23 -9.74
CA ILE A 22 1.18 -19.88 -9.21
C ILE A 22 0.24 -19.91 -8.03
N ASP A 23 0.41 -18.92 -7.16
CA ASP A 23 -0.51 -18.68 -6.07
C ASP A 23 -1.63 -17.77 -6.59
N TYR A 24 -2.88 -18.24 -6.52
CA TYR A 24 -4.02 -17.38 -6.75
C TYR A 24 -4.27 -16.55 -5.49
N LEU A 25 -4.02 -15.25 -5.60
CA LEU A 25 -4.22 -14.30 -4.52
C LEU A 25 -5.73 -14.06 -4.29
N PRO A 26 -6.19 -14.02 -3.02
CA PRO A 26 -7.50 -13.49 -2.68
C PRO A 26 -7.71 -12.09 -3.29
N VAL A 27 -8.94 -11.82 -3.76
CA VAL A 27 -9.29 -10.51 -4.33
C VAL A 27 -10.31 -9.82 -3.43
N ASN A 28 -10.00 -8.60 -2.98
CA ASN A 28 -10.80 -7.81 -2.05
C ASN A 28 -11.11 -8.53 -0.72
N MET A 29 -10.23 -9.43 -0.28
CA MET A 29 -10.38 -10.22 0.94
C MET A 29 -9.05 -10.24 1.73
N LEU A 30 -9.13 -10.14 3.05
CA LEU A 30 -8.03 -10.27 4.01
C LEU A 30 -8.19 -11.57 4.80
N ALA A 31 -7.09 -12.25 5.06
CA ALA A 31 -7.08 -13.42 5.93
C ALA A 31 -6.99 -12.97 7.39
N THR A 32 -7.84 -13.51 8.26
CA THR A 32 -7.81 -13.24 9.70
C THR A 32 -7.44 -14.53 10.44
N PRO A 33 -6.29 -14.57 11.15
CA PRO A 33 -5.81 -15.75 11.87
C PRO A 33 -6.51 -15.88 13.22
N LYS A 34 -7.81 -16.16 13.18
CA LYS A 34 -8.65 -16.40 14.36
C LYS A 34 -9.43 -17.69 14.15
N GLU A 35 -9.24 -18.66 15.03
CA GLU A 35 -9.94 -19.94 14.95
C GLU A 35 -11.45 -19.76 15.08
N ILE A 36 -12.19 -20.32 14.13
CA ILE A 36 -13.65 -20.28 14.07
C ILE A 36 -14.14 -21.60 13.48
N LEU A 37 -15.12 -22.25 14.12
CA LEU A 37 -15.86 -23.40 13.58
C LEU A 37 -14.95 -24.49 12.96
N ASN A 38 -13.98 -24.99 13.73
CA ASN A 38 -12.99 -25.99 13.28
C ASN A 38 -12.07 -25.55 12.12
N SER A 39 -12.03 -24.25 11.80
CA SER A 39 -11.10 -23.64 10.85
C SER A 39 -10.04 -22.83 11.59
N SER A 40 -8.81 -22.87 11.10
CA SER A 40 -7.67 -22.14 11.68
C SER A 40 -7.72 -20.61 11.46
N GLY A 41 -8.70 -20.14 10.69
CA GLY A 41 -8.86 -18.75 10.29
C GLY A 41 -10.04 -18.56 9.36
N TYR A 42 -10.31 -17.32 8.96
CA TYR A 42 -11.35 -16.99 7.99
C TYR A 42 -10.89 -15.86 7.06
N LEU A 43 -11.59 -15.68 5.95
CA LEU A 43 -11.38 -14.58 5.02
C LEU A 43 -12.50 -13.56 5.22
N ARG A 44 -12.15 -12.29 5.38
CA ARG A 44 -13.09 -11.15 5.48
C ARG A 44 -12.87 -10.20 4.33
N SER A 45 -13.93 -9.59 3.80
CA SER A 45 -13.80 -8.54 2.79
C SER A 45 -12.95 -7.38 3.32
N PHE A 46 -12.11 -6.81 2.45
CA PHE A 46 -11.53 -5.49 2.72
C PHE A 46 -12.67 -4.48 2.93
N PRO A 47 -12.56 -3.54 3.89
CA PRO A 47 -13.63 -2.58 4.18
C PRO A 47 -14.06 -1.81 2.92
N GLY A 48 -15.37 -1.57 2.79
CA GLY A 48 -15.90 -0.72 1.73
C GLY A 48 -15.52 0.74 1.92
N ILE A 49 -15.84 1.57 0.92
CA ILE A 49 -15.58 3.01 0.93
C ILE A 49 -16.90 3.75 0.83
N ALA A 50 -17.21 4.57 1.83
CA ALA A 50 -18.29 5.55 1.74
C ALA A 50 -17.75 6.88 1.23
N LYS A 51 -18.55 7.60 0.42
CA LYS A 51 -18.20 8.96 0.01
C LYS A 51 -18.18 9.87 1.24
N ARG A 52 -17.12 10.66 1.39
CA ARG A 52 -16.99 11.63 2.48
C ARG A 52 -17.23 13.05 1.98
N SER A 53 -16.47 13.52 0.99
CA SER A 53 -16.60 14.88 0.46
C SER A 53 -16.26 14.96 -1.03
N ASP A 54 -16.71 16.04 -1.67
CA ASP A 54 -16.26 16.46 -3.00
C ASP A 54 -15.05 17.39 -2.85
N VAL A 55 -14.04 17.22 -3.71
CA VAL A 55 -12.78 17.98 -3.69
C VAL A 55 -12.39 18.42 -5.10
N ASN A 56 -11.35 19.24 -5.22
CA ASN A 56 -10.92 19.85 -6.49
C ASN A 56 -10.03 18.95 -7.36
N GLY A 57 -10.21 17.63 -7.33
CA GLY A 57 -9.50 16.67 -8.18
C GLY A 57 -9.00 15.43 -7.44
N VAL A 58 -8.22 14.62 -8.15
CA VAL A 58 -7.69 13.33 -7.64
C VAL A 58 -6.64 13.53 -6.54
N SER A 59 -6.45 12.53 -5.70
CA SER A 59 -5.47 12.55 -4.61
C SER A 59 -4.04 12.55 -5.13
N ARG A 60 -3.21 13.46 -4.61
CA ARG A 60 -1.80 13.64 -4.97
C ARG A 60 -0.84 13.35 -3.81
N GLY A 61 -1.32 13.38 -2.58
CA GLY A 61 -0.52 13.11 -1.37
C GLY A 61 -1.30 13.40 -0.09
N VAL A 62 -0.89 12.79 1.00
CA VAL A 62 -1.46 12.98 2.35
C VAL A 62 -0.38 12.94 3.41
N GLU A 63 -0.59 13.69 4.49
CA GLU A 63 0.21 13.59 5.71
C GLU A 63 -0.65 13.88 6.93
N TYR A 64 -0.41 13.18 8.03
CA TYR A 64 -0.95 13.58 9.33
C TYR A 64 -0.03 14.62 9.97
N ASN A 65 -0.55 15.83 10.15
CA ASN A 65 0.20 16.93 10.73
C ASN A 65 0.01 16.96 12.25
N MET A 66 1.05 16.58 12.99
CA MET A 66 1.01 16.48 14.45
C MET A 66 1.00 17.86 15.12
N ALA A 67 1.53 18.90 14.47
CA ALA A 67 1.52 20.26 15.00
C ALA A 67 0.13 20.89 14.97
N GLN A 68 -0.72 20.49 14.01
CA GLN A 68 -2.08 20.98 13.84
C GLN A 68 -3.15 19.97 14.24
N ASN A 69 -2.75 18.75 14.59
CA ASN A 69 -3.62 17.62 14.91
C ASN A 69 -4.71 17.39 13.85
N ALA A 70 -4.32 17.41 12.58
CA ALA A 70 -5.22 17.31 11.44
C ALA A 70 -4.56 16.62 10.25
N VAL A 71 -5.35 16.00 9.38
CA VAL A 71 -4.85 15.46 8.12
C VAL A 71 -4.75 16.58 7.10
N TYR A 72 -3.59 16.68 6.47
CA TYR A 72 -3.38 17.53 5.31
C TYR A 72 -3.36 16.66 4.06
N ARG A 73 -4.09 17.08 3.03
CA ARG A 73 -4.24 16.30 1.80
C ARG A 73 -4.21 17.22 0.59
N VAL A 74 -3.44 16.83 -0.43
CA VAL A 74 -3.47 17.53 -1.72
C VAL A 74 -4.39 16.77 -2.66
N CYS A 75 -5.47 17.42 -3.08
CA CYS A 75 -6.42 16.88 -4.04
C CYS A 75 -6.55 17.86 -5.21
N GLY A 76 -6.17 17.39 -6.41
CA GLY A 76 -6.03 18.21 -7.60
C GLY A 76 -5.16 19.43 -7.37
N GLY A 77 -5.70 20.63 -7.58
CA GLY A 77 -4.98 21.90 -7.43
C GLY A 77 -4.96 22.49 -6.03
N LYS A 78 -5.45 21.79 -5.00
CA LYS A 78 -5.75 22.38 -3.68
C LYS A 78 -5.16 21.57 -2.52
N LEU A 79 -4.75 22.27 -1.47
CA LEU A 79 -4.38 21.71 -0.16
C LEU A 79 -5.58 21.81 0.78
N TYR A 80 -5.91 20.70 1.43
CA TYR A 80 -6.97 20.60 2.42
C TYR A 80 -6.40 20.31 3.80
N LYS A 81 -6.98 20.92 4.84
CA LYS A 81 -6.84 20.55 6.25
C LYS A 81 -8.18 19.95 6.69
N GLY A 82 -8.22 18.63 6.85
CA GLY A 82 -9.49 17.89 6.91
C GLY A 82 -10.29 18.11 5.62
N GLU A 83 -11.45 18.74 5.74
CA GLU A 83 -12.32 19.09 4.59
C GLU A 83 -12.20 20.55 4.16
N SER A 84 -11.47 21.39 4.91
CA SER A 84 -11.32 22.80 4.61
C SER A 84 -10.16 23.04 3.65
N GLU A 85 -10.41 23.76 2.56
CA GLU A 85 -9.34 24.25 1.69
C GLU A 85 -8.48 25.29 2.42
N VAL A 86 -7.15 25.13 2.34
CA VAL A 86 -6.18 26.00 3.04
C VAL A 86 -5.07 26.54 2.14
N GLY A 87 -5.04 26.16 0.85
CA GLY A 87 -4.07 26.70 -0.09
C GLY A 87 -4.17 26.12 -1.49
N ASP A 88 -3.52 26.79 -2.44
CA ASP A 88 -3.37 26.36 -3.83
C ASP A 88 -2.07 25.57 -4.02
N VAL A 89 -2.15 24.41 -4.67
CA VAL A 89 -1.01 23.54 -4.97
C VAL A 89 -0.94 23.30 -6.47
N ALA A 90 0.00 23.96 -7.15
CA ALA A 90 0.15 23.86 -8.61
C ALA A 90 0.49 22.43 -9.09
N GLY A 91 0.25 22.17 -10.39
CA GLY A 91 0.59 20.90 -11.04
C GLY A 91 -0.45 19.78 -10.83
N SER A 92 -0.12 18.59 -11.32
CA SER A 92 -1.00 17.40 -11.29
C SER A 92 -0.31 16.13 -10.79
N GLY A 93 1.02 16.11 -10.75
CA GLY A 93 1.82 14.98 -10.24
C GLY A 93 1.69 14.81 -8.73
N ARG A 94 2.03 13.63 -8.23
CA ARG A 94 2.09 13.36 -6.78
C ARG A 94 3.06 14.33 -6.10
N VAL A 95 2.79 14.60 -4.82
CA VAL A 95 3.57 15.52 -4.00
C VAL A 95 4.13 14.80 -2.79
N SER A 96 5.28 15.26 -2.30
CA SER A 96 5.82 14.87 -1.01
C SER A 96 5.45 15.91 0.03
N MET A 97 5.15 15.49 1.24
CA MET A 97 4.67 16.36 2.32
C MET A 97 5.49 16.13 3.58
N ALA A 98 5.78 17.21 4.28
CA ALA A 98 6.36 17.18 5.62
C ALA A 98 5.80 18.35 6.43
N HIS A 99 5.58 18.18 7.73
CA HIS A 99 5.05 19.26 8.56
C HIS A 99 6.02 19.73 9.65
N GLY A 100 5.98 21.02 9.93
CA GLY A 100 6.75 21.69 10.97
C GLY A 100 5.92 22.34 12.04
N ARG A 101 6.59 23.07 12.92
CA ARG A 101 5.91 23.79 14.01
C ARG A 101 5.09 24.97 13.51
N THR A 102 5.43 25.52 12.36
CA THR A 102 4.85 26.77 11.83
C THR A 102 4.29 26.62 10.41
N SER A 103 4.53 25.51 9.72
CA SER A 103 4.07 25.27 8.35
C SER A 103 3.76 23.81 8.06
N GLN A 104 2.90 23.60 7.06
CA GLN A 104 2.84 22.37 6.28
C GLN A 104 3.68 22.60 5.01
N ALA A 105 4.72 21.82 4.80
CA ALA A 105 5.53 21.89 3.59
C ALA A 105 5.08 20.87 2.55
N VAL A 106 5.14 21.27 1.27
CA VAL A 106 4.80 20.45 0.11
C VAL A 106 5.90 20.61 -0.95
N GLY A 107 6.52 19.50 -1.32
CA GLY A 107 7.40 19.40 -2.48
C GLY A 107 6.56 19.27 -3.75
N VAL A 108 6.56 20.30 -4.60
CA VAL A 108 5.71 20.37 -5.79
C VAL A 108 6.38 21.16 -6.91
N ASN A 109 6.30 20.66 -8.15
CA ASN A 109 6.90 21.29 -9.34
C ASN A 109 8.38 21.69 -9.15
N GLY A 110 9.16 20.88 -8.45
CA GLY A 110 10.56 21.16 -8.16
C GLY A 110 10.81 22.23 -7.08
N GLN A 111 9.78 22.69 -6.37
CA GLN A 111 9.90 23.68 -5.31
C GLN A 111 9.46 23.11 -3.96
N LEU A 112 10.03 23.63 -2.88
CA LEU A 112 9.59 23.37 -1.51
C LEU A 112 8.74 24.56 -1.07
N VAL A 113 7.43 24.35 -1.04
CA VAL A 113 6.45 25.38 -0.70
C VAL A 113 5.92 25.15 0.72
N GLU A 114 5.96 26.17 1.55
CA GLU A 114 5.55 26.16 2.94
C GLU A 114 4.23 26.91 3.10
N TYR A 115 3.18 26.19 3.44
CA TYR A 115 1.88 26.75 3.82
C TYR A 115 1.90 26.99 5.32
N ARG A 116 2.20 28.23 5.72
CA ARG A 116 2.33 28.62 7.13
C ARG A 116 0.96 28.64 7.78
N TYR A 117 0.91 28.29 9.07
CA TYR A 117 -0.35 28.23 9.80
C TYR A 117 -0.97 29.62 10.09
N ASP A 118 -0.21 30.69 9.86
CA ASP A 118 -0.70 32.07 9.88
C ASP A 118 -1.37 32.50 8.56
N GLY A 119 -1.43 31.62 7.56
CA GLY A 119 -2.01 31.87 6.23
C GLY A 119 -1.01 32.35 5.19
N THR A 120 0.25 32.62 5.56
CA THR A 120 1.30 33.00 4.62
C THR A 120 1.78 31.79 3.82
N VAL A 121 2.06 31.97 2.54
CA VAL A 121 2.75 30.95 1.72
C VAL A 121 4.16 31.44 1.41
N LYS A 122 5.15 30.62 1.70
CA LYS A 122 6.56 30.87 1.36
C LYS A 122 7.09 29.76 0.49
N THR A 123 8.09 30.06 -0.33
CA THR A 123 8.85 29.06 -1.07
C THR A 123 10.29 29.14 -0.59
N VAL A 124 10.92 27.99 -0.34
CA VAL A 124 12.32 27.96 0.10
C VAL A 124 13.21 28.56 -0.99
N SER A 125 14.01 29.56 -0.62
CA SER A 125 14.96 30.25 -1.49
C SER A 125 16.28 30.49 -0.79
N ASN A 126 17.34 30.82 -1.51
CA ASN A 126 18.58 31.26 -0.86
C ASN A 126 18.37 32.55 -0.07
N TRP A 127 19.22 32.75 0.94
CA TRP A 127 19.33 34.02 1.64
C TRP A 127 19.65 35.16 0.66
N PRO A 128 19.22 36.40 0.95
CA PRO A 128 19.63 37.58 0.18
C PRO A 128 21.14 37.62 -0.04
N THR A 129 21.58 38.00 -1.25
CA THR A 129 23.01 37.95 -1.62
C THR A 129 23.89 38.89 -0.80
N ASP A 130 23.30 39.94 -0.22
CA ASP A 130 23.92 40.91 0.68
C ASP A 130 24.00 40.43 2.15
N SER A 131 23.37 39.32 2.50
CA SER A 131 23.43 38.73 3.86
C SER A 131 24.81 38.19 4.24
N GLY A 132 25.67 37.91 3.24
CA GLY A 132 26.97 37.27 3.44
C GLY A 132 26.89 35.75 3.68
N PHE A 133 25.70 35.14 3.66
CA PHE A 133 25.55 33.69 3.76
C PHE A 133 25.82 32.98 2.43
N THR A 134 26.27 31.73 2.53
CA THR A 134 26.58 30.87 1.37
C THR A 134 25.37 30.75 0.45
N GLN A 135 25.61 30.97 -0.84
CA GLN A 135 24.61 30.80 -1.89
C GLN A 135 24.71 29.38 -2.45
N TYR A 136 23.61 28.64 -2.41
CA TYR A 136 23.57 27.24 -2.83
C TYR A 136 22.84 27.08 -4.17
N GLU A 137 23.26 26.11 -4.97
CA GLU A 137 22.47 25.68 -6.14
C GLU A 137 21.37 24.69 -5.70
N LEU A 138 20.25 25.23 -5.22
CA LEU A 138 19.16 24.43 -4.63
C LEU A 138 18.55 23.41 -5.61
N GLY A 139 18.54 23.73 -6.91
CA GLY A 139 17.96 22.87 -7.95
C GLY A 139 16.47 22.61 -7.77
N SER A 140 15.98 21.53 -8.37
CA SER A 140 14.59 21.08 -8.23
C SER A 140 14.45 20.12 -7.05
N VAL A 141 13.43 20.32 -6.22
CA VAL A 141 13.05 19.42 -5.13
C VAL A 141 12.44 18.14 -5.69
N ARG A 142 13.00 16.98 -5.30
CA ARG A 142 12.46 15.66 -5.68
C ARG A 142 11.57 15.06 -4.59
N ASP A 143 12.03 15.10 -3.35
CA ASP A 143 11.35 14.51 -2.20
C ASP A 143 11.71 15.26 -0.92
N ILE A 144 10.85 15.18 0.10
CA ILE A 144 11.01 15.95 1.33
C ILE A 144 10.74 15.10 2.56
N THR A 145 11.40 15.46 3.66
CA THR A 145 11.14 14.93 4.99
C THR A 145 11.44 16.00 6.04
N ARG A 146 11.28 15.68 7.31
CA ARG A 146 11.64 16.60 8.41
C ARG A 146 12.26 15.84 9.56
N LEU A 147 13.35 16.38 10.08
CA LEU A 147 13.99 15.85 11.27
C LEU A 147 14.46 16.99 12.18
N ARG A 148 14.19 16.86 13.48
CA ARG A 148 14.74 17.71 14.56
C ARG A 148 14.64 19.22 14.29
N GLY A 149 13.50 19.65 13.77
CA GLY A 149 13.17 21.07 13.57
C GLY A 149 13.53 21.61 12.19
N ARG A 150 14.12 20.82 11.30
CA ARG A 150 14.50 21.25 9.96
C ARG A 150 13.84 20.39 8.90
N TYR A 151 13.34 21.01 7.84
CA TYR A 151 13.01 20.24 6.64
C TYR A 151 14.30 19.79 5.98
N ALA A 152 14.26 18.60 5.39
CA ALA A 152 15.31 18.08 4.55
C ALA A 152 14.72 17.70 3.19
N TRP A 153 15.41 18.02 2.10
CA TRP A 153 14.94 17.68 0.76
C TRP A 153 16.08 17.20 -0.13
N SER A 154 15.76 16.30 -1.06
CA SER A 154 16.69 15.85 -2.09
C SER A 154 16.62 16.74 -3.33
N LYS A 155 17.79 17.02 -3.92
CA LYS A 155 17.90 17.73 -5.19
C LYS A 155 17.81 16.72 -6.34
N ASP A 156 16.81 16.91 -7.18
CA ASP A 156 16.47 16.00 -8.27
C ASP A 156 17.65 15.79 -9.23
N GLY A 157 17.82 14.54 -9.66
CA GLY A 157 18.90 14.13 -10.57
C GLY A 157 20.31 14.19 -9.96
N THR A 158 20.46 14.35 -8.65
CA THR A 158 21.78 14.43 -7.98
C THR A 158 21.88 13.54 -6.75
N ASP A 159 23.08 13.42 -6.20
CA ASP A 159 23.41 12.79 -4.92
C ASP A 159 23.31 13.76 -3.72
N SER A 160 22.87 15.00 -3.97
CA SER A 160 22.86 16.08 -2.98
C SER A 160 21.49 16.23 -2.33
N TRP A 161 21.51 16.55 -1.04
CA TRP A 161 20.33 16.93 -0.27
C TRP A 161 20.64 18.12 0.63
N PHE A 162 19.60 18.83 1.05
CA PHE A 162 19.72 20.07 1.78
C PHE A 162 18.83 20.09 3.02
N ILE A 163 19.13 20.98 3.95
CA ILE A 163 18.30 21.29 5.12
C ILE A 163 17.96 22.76 5.21
N THR A 164 16.80 23.06 5.78
CA THR A 164 16.38 24.43 6.09
C THR A 164 17.05 24.96 7.35
N ASP A 165 17.10 26.27 7.48
CA ASP A 165 17.48 26.97 8.71
C ASP A 165 16.49 26.66 9.86
N LEU A 166 16.96 26.75 11.11
CA LEU A 166 16.16 26.45 12.29
C LEU A 166 15.26 27.62 12.70
N GLU A 167 15.73 28.85 12.46
CA GLU A 167 15.01 30.07 12.84
C GLU A 167 14.11 30.55 11.70
N ASP A 168 14.55 30.44 10.46
CA ASP A 168 13.75 30.75 9.27
C ASP A 168 13.77 29.62 8.24
N GLU A 169 12.80 28.71 8.36
CA GLU A 169 12.70 27.53 7.51
C GLU A 169 12.52 27.85 6.00
N SER A 170 12.20 29.11 5.63
CA SER A 170 12.12 29.52 4.22
C SER A 170 13.47 29.70 3.52
N HIS A 171 14.57 29.42 4.22
CA HIS A 171 15.91 29.49 3.68
C HIS A 171 16.72 28.21 4.03
N PRO A 172 17.73 27.84 3.22
CA PRO A 172 18.69 26.81 3.59
C PRO A 172 19.45 27.19 4.87
N ASP A 173 19.97 26.22 5.62
CA ASP A 173 20.79 26.51 6.79
C ASP A 173 21.94 27.47 6.46
N ARG A 174 22.14 28.49 7.31
CA ARG A 174 23.06 29.60 7.06
C ARG A 174 24.53 29.18 6.87
N TYR A 175 24.93 28.06 7.49
CA TYR A 175 26.33 27.68 7.58
C TYR A 175 26.63 26.31 6.98
N SER A 176 25.68 25.38 6.99
CA SER A 176 25.92 23.98 6.59
C SER A 176 24.64 23.33 6.06
N ALA A 177 24.10 23.87 4.97
CA ALA A 177 22.86 23.37 4.38
C ALA A 177 23.01 22.11 3.53
N GLN A 178 24.10 21.94 2.79
CA GLN A 178 24.23 20.89 1.77
C GLN A 178 25.00 19.67 2.28
N TYR A 179 24.46 18.50 1.97
CA TYR A 179 25.04 17.18 2.25
C TYR A 179 24.94 16.29 1.01
N ARG A 180 25.66 15.18 0.99
CA ARG A 180 25.69 14.25 -0.14
C ARG A 180 25.69 12.79 0.31
N ALA A 181 24.99 11.95 -0.45
CA ALA A 181 24.99 10.49 -0.34
C ALA A 181 25.89 9.93 -1.45
N GLU A 182 27.18 9.75 -1.15
CA GLU A 182 28.23 9.48 -2.14
C GLU A 182 28.78 8.05 -2.08
N SER A 183 28.14 7.14 -1.33
CA SER A 183 28.64 5.76 -1.23
C SER A 183 28.68 5.06 -2.59
N GLN A 184 27.76 5.43 -3.48
CA GLN A 184 27.74 5.12 -4.90
C GLN A 184 27.24 6.35 -5.68
N PRO A 185 27.66 6.53 -6.95
CA PRO A 185 27.13 7.59 -7.80
C PRO A 185 25.74 7.22 -8.36
N ASP A 186 24.79 6.89 -7.48
CA ASP A 186 23.49 6.30 -7.83
C ASP A 186 22.30 7.27 -7.66
N GLY A 187 22.57 8.49 -7.17
CA GLY A 187 21.65 9.61 -7.00
C GLY A 187 20.57 9.37 -5.95
N ILE A 188 19.96 10.43 -5.41
CA ILE A 188 18.89 10.30 -4.41
C ILE A 188 17.53 10.26 -5.13
N ILE A 189 16.87 9.11 -5.11
CA ILE A 189 15.51 8.91 -5.65
C ILE A 189 14.44 9.36 -4.65
N GLY A 190 14.70 9.19 -3.36
CA GLY A 190 13.78 9.62 -2.30
C GLY A 190 14.51 9.89 -0.99
N ILE A 191 13.86 10.61 -0.09
CA ILE A 191 14.37 10.93 1.24
C ILE A 191 13.31 10.59 2.28
N GLY A 192 13.74 10.24 3.49
CA GLY A 192 12.85 9.90 4.59
C GLY A 192 13.51 10.12 5.93
N THR A 193 12.74 9.89 6.99
CA THR A 193 13.24 9.98 8.36
C THR A 193 12.94 8.67 9.06
N TRP A 194 13.98 8.10 9.69
CA TRP A 194 13.83 6.91 10.53
C TRP A 194 14.49 7.19 11.89
N ARG A 195 13.67 7.24 12.94
CA ARG A 195 14.11 7.65 14.28
C ARG A 195 14.83 9.01 14.23
N ASP A 196 16.11 9.05 14.55
CA ASP A 196 16.95 10.25 14.52
C ASP A 196 17.88 10.32 13.30
N PHE A 197 17.58 9.55 12.24
CA PHE A 197 18.34 9.55 11.00
C PHE A 197 17.54 10.15 9.84
N ILE A 198 18.21 10.97 9.04
CA ILE A 198 17.81 11.18 7.65
C ILE A 198 18.23 9.95 6.85
N VAL A 199 17.32 9.44 6.03
CA VAL A 199 17.54 8.27 5.18
C VAL A 199 17.44 8.71 3.73
N CYS A 200 18.53 8.55 2.98
CA CYS A 200 18.60 8.84 1.56
C CYS A 200 18.49 7.52 0.79
N PHE A 201 17.49 7.43 -0.08
CA PHE A 201 17.20 6.25 -0.87
C PHE A 201 17.63 6.50 -2.32
N GLY A 202 18.69 5.81 -2.77
CA GLY A 202 19.17 5.87 -4.14
C GLY A 202 18.66 4.74 -5.02
N SER A 203 19.27 4.58 -6.19
CA SER A 203 18.94 3.52 -7.16
C SER A 203 19.65 2.20 -6.87
N SER A 204 20.73 2.19 -6.10
CA SER A 204 21.45 1.00 -5.69
C SER A 204 21.80 0.96 -4.21
N THR A 205 21.72 2.09 -3.51
CA THR A 205 22.06 2.22 -2.08
C THR A 205 20.96 2.91 -1.27
N ILE A 206 20.95 2.63 0.04
CA ILE A 206 20.21 3.41 1.03
C ILE A 206 21.20 3.81 2.13
N GLU A 207 21.32 5.11 2.36
CA GLU A 207 22.30 5.71 3.26
C GLU A 207 21.62 6.43 4.43
N TYR A 208 22.28 6.43 5.59
CA TYR A 208 21.76 7.00 6.83
C TYR A 208 22.65 8.14 7.30
N PHE A 209 22.04 9.22 7.77
CA PHE A 209 22.74 10.40 8.27
C PHE A 209 22.24 10.75 9.66
N SER A 210 23.14 10.81 10.64
CA SER A 210 22.83 11.21 12.01
C SER A 210 23.23 12.65 12.27
N LEU A 211 22.54 13.30 13.20
CA LEU A 211 22.99 14.57 13.74
C LEU A 211 24.30 14.42 14.52
N THR A 212 25.21 15.38 14.35
CA THR A 212 26.48 15.45 15.07
C THR A 212 26.38 16.17 16.42
N GLY A 213 25.32 16.97 16.62
CA GLY A 213 25.21 17.89 17.76
C GLY A 213 26.16 19.08 17.69
N ALA A 214 26.81 19.31 16.54
CA ALA A 214 27.74 20.42 16.36
C ALA A 214 27.02 21.77 16.47
N THR A 215 27.63 22.69 17.22
CA THR A 215 27.17 24.08 17.38
C THR A 215 28.11 25.10 16.73
N THR A 216 29.25 24.64 16.22
CA THR A 216 30.24 25.50 15.56
C THR A 216 29.79 25.84 14.16
N ALA A 217 29.78 27.13 13.81
CA ALA A 217 29.43 27.59 12.47
C ALA A 217 30.34 26.93 11.42
N GLY A 218 29.72 26.34 10.39
CA GLY A 218 30.41 25.65 9.29
C GLY A 218 30.78 24.19 9.57
N ALA A 219 30.52 23.67 10.78
CA ALA A 219 30.66 22.25 11.05
C ALA A 219 29.47 21.47 10.46
N ALA A 220 29.74 20.30 9.90
CA ALA A 220 28.69 19.42 9.38
C ALA A 220 27.69 19.05 10.50
N LEU A 221 26.42 19.39 10.31
CA LEU A 221 25.36 19.07 11.26
C LEU A 221 24.92 17.61 11.13
N TYR A 222 25.04 17.05 9.93
CA TYR A 222 24.78 15.65 9.62
C TYR A 222 26.04 14.94 9.15
N VAL A 223 26.20 13.68 9.57
CA VAL A 223 27.29 12.80 9.13
C VAL A 223 26.73 11.44 8.72
N ALA A 224 27.27 10.88 7.65
CA ALA A 224 26.89 9.56 7.15
C ALA A 224 27.22 8.46 8.18
N GLN A 225 26.44 7.39 8.17
CA GLN A 225 26.59 6.21 9.01
C GLN A 225 26.78 4.95 8.14
N PRO A 226 28.01 4.69 7.66
CA PRO A 226 28.27 3.62 6.69
C PRO A 226 27.93 2.21 7.20
N SER A 227 27.93 1.99 8.51
CA SER A 227 27.58 0.69 9.12
C SER A 227 26.09 0.32 8.95
N LEU A 228 25.22 1.29 8.69
CA LEU A 228 23.78 1.08 8.47
C LEU A 228 23.41 1.03 6.98
N MET A 229 24.36 1.31 6.08
CA MET A 229 24.13 1.37 4.65
C MET A 229 23.58 0.03 4.11
N VAL A 230 22.55 0.11 3.28
CA VAL A 230 21.96 -1.05 2.62
C VAL A 230 22.31 -1.02 1.13
N GLN A 231 22.80 -2.13 0.59
CA GLN A 231 23.15 -2.30 -0.84
C GLN A 231 21.91 -2.65 -1.70
N LYS A 232 20.84 -1.87 -1.51
CA LYS A 232 19.59 -1.89 -2.29
C LYS A 232 19.09 -0.46 -2.44
N GLY A 233 18.48 -0.14 -3.58
CA GLY A 233 17.83 1.15 -3.84
C GLY A 233 16.34 0.99 -4.16
N ILE A 234 15.62 2.10 -4.32
CA ILE A 234 14.16 2.12 -4.53
C ILE A 234 13.79 2.37 -5.99
N ALA A 235 12.69 1.77 -6.45
CA ALA A 235 12.25 1.90 -7.84
C ALA A 235 11.78 3.32 -8.23
N GLY A 236 11.24 4.07 -7.28
CA GLY A 236 10.71 5.42 -7.49
C GLY A 236 10.47 6.15 -6.17
N THR A 237 10.22 7.46 -6.23
CA THR A 237 10.16 8.33 -5.04
C THR A 237 9.12 7.85 -4.02
N CYS A 238 7.95 7.42 -4.48
CA CYS A 238 6.85 6.93 -3.63
C CYS A 238 6.88 5.40 -3.40
N CYS A 239 7.87 4.68 -3.92
CA CYS A 239 8.04 3.23 -3.75
C CYS A 239 8.68 2.86 -2.41
N LYS A 240 8.40 3.63 -1.36
CA LYS A 240 8.87 3.43 0.01
C LYS A 240 7.82 3.92 0.99
N THR A 241 7.73 3.29 2.16
CA THR A 241 6.87 3.77 3.25
C THR A 241 7.37 3.26 4.59
N PRO A 242 7.21 4.02 5.70
CA PRO A 242 7.45 3.50 7.03
C PRO A 242 6.57 2.27 7.30
N PHE A 243 7.17 1.16 7.73
CA PHE A 243 6.47 -0.10 7.97
C PHE A 243 7.27 -0.99 8.93
N ALA A 244 6.59 -1.68 9.86
CA ALA A 244 7.23 -2.58 10.83
C ALA A 244 8.46 -1.95 11.55
N ASP A 245 8.28 -0.73 12.08
CA ASP A 245 9.32 0.07 12.76
C ASP A 245 10.57 0.41 11.92
N SER A 246 10.46 0.29 10.60
CA SER A 246 11.52 0.59 9.63
C SER A 246 10.90 1.12 8.32
N TYR A 247 11.42 0.73 7.16
CA TYR A 247 10.87 1.04 5.85
C TYR A 247 10.63 -0.24 5.03
N ALA A 248 9.47 -0.31 4.38
CA ALA A 248 9.23 -1.21 3.26
C ALA A 248 9.43 -0.46 1.93
N PHE A 249 9.93 -1.16 0.90
CA PHE A 249 10.18 -0.56 -0.41
C PHE A 249 10.12 -1.56 -1.57
N ILE A 250 9.88 -1.07 -2.78
CA ILE A 250 10.09 -1.81 -4.04
C ILE A 250 11.50 -1.51 -4.52
N SER A 251 12.31 -2.54 -4.75
CA SER A 251 13.70 -2.36 -5.15
C SER A 251 13.85 -1.90 -6.60
N HIS A 252 14.85 -1.06 -6.86
CA HIS A 252 15.25 -0.66 -8.20
C HIS A 252 15.91 -1.81 -8.99
N PRO A 253 15.72 -1.89 -10.33
CA PRO A 253 16.32 -2.93 -11.17
C PRO A 253 17.86 -2.92 -11.23
N ALA A 254 18.52 -1.82 -10.84
CA ALA A 254 19.99 -1.73 -10.81
C ALA A 254 20.64 -2.75 -9.85
N THR A 255 19.88 -3.30 -8.91
CA THR A 255 20.38 -4.26 -7.90
C THR A 255 19.89 -5.69 -8.12
N GLY A 256 19.45 -6.00 -9.34
CA GLY A 256 18.87 -7.28 -9.74
C GLY A 256 17.37 -7.19 -10.03
N ALA A 257 16.72 -8.35 -10.19
CA ALA A 257 15.29 -8.39 -10.46
C ALA A 257 14.50 -7.66 -9.35
N PRO A 258 13.62 -6.69 -9.69
CA PRO A 258 12.83 -5.97 -8.71
C PRO A 258 11.95 -6.87 -7.85
N SER A 259 11.89 -6.59 -6.55
CA SER A 259 11.06 -7.28 -5.55
C SER A 259 10.68 -6.33 -4.41
N VAL A 260 9.94 -6.82 -3.42
CA VAL A 260 9.53 -6.04 -2.24
C VAL A 260 10.33 -6.46 -1.03
N TYR A 261 10.89 -5.47 -0.33
CA TYR A 261 11.76 -5.67 0.82
C TYR A 261 11.28 -4.84 2.01
N ILE A 262 11.62 -5.31 3.22
CA ILE A 262 11.62 -4.53 4.46
C ILE A 262 13.07 -4.35 4.89
N ILE A 263 13.42 -3.15 5.33
CA ILE A 263 14.74 -2.87 5.88
C ILE A 263 14.79 -3.37 7.34
N GLY A 264 15.71 -4.28 7.66
CA GLY A 264 16.13 -4.61 9.02
C GLY A 264 17.37 -3.83 9.43
N SER A 265 18.07 -4.26 10.49
CA SER A 265 19.30 -3.65 11.03
C SER A 265 20.47 -3.62 10.02
N GLY A 266 20.42 -2.73 9.03
CA GLY A 266 21.42 -2.57 7.96
C GLY A 266 21.31 -3.61 6.82
N GLN A 267 20.19 -4.32 6.70
CA GLN A 267 19.97 -5.34 5.66
C GLN A 267 18.56 -5.26 5.07
N ALA A 268 18.38 -5.64 3.81
CA ALA A 268 17.06 -5.73 3.17
C ALA A 268 16.57 -7.19 3.17
N SER A 269 15.42 -7.46 3.81
CA SER A 269 14.79 -8.78 3.85
C SER A 269 13.62 -8.84 2.87
N PRO A 270 13.59 -9.81 1.93
CA PRO A 270 12.51 -9.93 0.97
C PRO A 270 11.22 -10.41 1.64
N ILE A 271 10.09 -9.84 1.24
CA ILE A 271 8.74 -10.24 1.71
C ILE A 271 7.83 -10.73 0.59
N ALA A 272 8.21 -10.48 -0.67
CA ALA A 272 7.48 -10.96 -1.84
C ALA A 272 7.56 -12.48 -1.96
N THR A 273 6.47 -13.10 -2.39
CA THR A 273 6.47 -14.50 -2.85
C THR A 273 6.87 -14.57 -4.32
N ALA A 274 7.19 -15.78 -4.82
CA ALA A 274 7.51 -15.98 -6.23
C ALA A 274 6.40 -15.47 -7.19
N SER A 275 5.13 -15.56 -6.78
CA SER A 275 4.00 -15.04 -7.57
C SER A 275 3.98 -13.50 -7.58
N ILE A 276 4.30 -12.86 -6.45
CA ILE A 276 4.43 -11.41 -6.36
C ILE A 276 5.63 -10.92 -7.18
N ASP A 277 6.78 -11.61 -7.12
CA ASP A 277 7.94 -11.30 -7.96
C ASP A 277 7.62 -11.39 -9.45
N LYS A 278 6.82 -12.38 -9.88
CA LYS A 278 6.36 -12.48 -11.27
C LYS A 278 5.50 -11.27 -11.67
N ILE A 279 4.61 -10.82 -10.79
CA ILE A 279 3.78 -9.62 -11.01
C ILE A 279 4.69 -8.39 -11.13
N ILE A 280 5.61 -8.18 -10.19
CA ILE A 280 6.50 -7.02 -10.17
C ILE A 280 7.40 -7.00 -11.41
N ARG A 281 7.99 -8.15 -11.79
CA ARG A 281 8.81 -8.26 -13.00
C ARG A 281 8.03 -8.06 -14.31
N SER A 282 6.70 -8.09 -14.28
CA SER A 282 5.88 -7.83 -15.47
C SER A 282 5.79 -6.34 -15.82
N TYR A 283 6.23 -5.45 -14.93
CA TYR A 283 6.29 -4.01 -15.14
C TYR A 283 7.64 -3.58 -15.68
N THR A 284 7.64 -2.52 -16.49
CA THR A 284 8.88 -1.85 -16.87
C THR A 284 9.44 -1.04 -15.69
N ALA A 285 10.71 -0.63 -15.77
CA ALA A 285 11.33 0.21 -14.74
C ALA A 285 10.56 1.53 -14.56
N ASP A 286 10.15 2.17 -15.67
CA ASP A 286 9.40 3.42 -15.65
C ASP A 286 8.01 3.23 -15.03
N GLU A 287 7.32 2.13 -15.33
CA GLU A 287 6.03 1.82 -14.71
C GLU A 287 6.18 1.60 -13.20
N LEU A 288 7.21 0.84 -12.77
CA LEU A 288 7.48 0.60 -11.35
C LEU A 288 7.83 1.88 -10.60
N ALA A 289 8.53 2.82 -11.25
CA ALA A 289 8.89 4.10 -10.65
C ALA A 289 7.68 4.97 -10.29
N THR A 290 6.52 4.74 -10.91
CA THR A 290 5.25 5.41 -10.58
C THR A 290 4.51 4.79 -9.39
N GLY A 291 5.02 3.67 -8.85
CA GLY A 291 4.40 2.98 -7.73
C GLY A 291 4.29 3.84 -6.47
N VAL A 292 3.26 3.56 -5.67
CA VAL A 292 3.05 4.20 -4.36
C VAL A 292 2.91 3.14 -3.30
N MET A 293 3.62 3.30 -2.19
CA MET A 293 3.51 2.43 -1.02
C MET A 293 2.93 3.20 0.16
N GLU A 294 1.99 2.59 0.85
CA GLU A 294 1.43 3.11 2.10
C GLU A 294 1.16 1.99 3.11
N ALA A 295 1.20 2.34 4.39
CA ALA A 295 0.92 1.44 5.49
C ALA A 295 -0.47 1.74 6.06
N LEU A 296 -1.19 0.70 6.44
CA LEU A 296 -2.52 0.83 7.04
C LEU A 296 -2.70 -0.19 8.17
N ARG A 297 -3.28 0.24 9.28
CA ARG A 297 -3.54 -0.62 10.44
C ARG A 297 -4.97 -0.48 10.93
N PHE A 298 -5.67 -1.60 11.12
CA PHE A 298 -7.00 -1.69 11.73
C PHE A 298 -7.31 -3.14 12.09
N ASP A 299 -8.25 -3.39 13.03
CA ASP A 299 -8.72 -4.73 13.41
C ASP A 299 -7.61 -5.80 13.57
N SER A 300 -6.46 -5.41 14.13
CA SER A 300 -5.26 -6.26 14.28
C SER A 300 -4.55 -6.69 12.99
N HIS A 301 -4.88 -6.06 11.86
CA HIS A 301 -4.11 -6.15 10.62
C HIS A 301 -3.06 -5.04 10.56
N GLU A 302 -1.86 -5.38 10.10
CA GLU A 302 -0.79 -4.43 9.76
C GLU A 302 -0.47 -4.62 8.27
N LEU A 303 -1.02 -3.73 7.46
CA LEU A 303 -1.06 -3.86 6.01
C LEU A 303 -0.03 -2.96 5.35
N LEU A 304 0.69 -3.52 4.38
CA LEU A 304 1.48 -2.79 3.41
C LEU A 304 0.73 -2.82 2.08
N ILE A 305 0.29 -1.65 1.62
CA ILE A 305 -0.47 -1.49 0.36
C ILE A 305 0.47 -0.92 -0.69
N ILE A 306 0.51 -1.59 -1.85
CA ILE A 306 1.36 -1.22 -2.99
C ILE A 306 0.46 -0.94 -4.18
N HIS A 307 0.40 0.33 -4.58
CA HIS A 307 -0.31 0.76 -5.77
C HIS A 307 0.62 0.76 -6.97
N LEU A 308 0.31 -0.10 -7.94
CA LEU A 308 0.96 -0.15 -9.25
C LEU A 308 -0.05 0.21 -10.34
N PRO A 309 0.39 0.58 -11.55
CA PRO A 309 -0.50 0.99 -12.64
C PRO A 309 -1.59 -0.04 -13.00
N ARG A 310 -1.33 -1.33 -12.78
CA ARG A 310 -2.23 -2.45 -13.15
C ARG A 310 -2.73 -3.29 -11.97
N HIS A 311 -2.19 -3.10 -10.76
CA HIS A 311 -2.52 -3.90 -9.60
C HIS A 311 -2.42 -3.07 -8.32
N VAL A 312 -3.27 -3.35 -7.33
CA VAL A 312 -3.01 -2.95 -5.94
C VAL A 312 -2.77 -4.21 -5.12
N LEU A 313 -1.55 -4.38 -4.66
CA LEU A 313 -1.13 -5.54 -3.88
C LEU A 313 -1.15 -5.17 -2.40
N VAL A 314 -1.61 -6.08 -1.55
CA VAL A 314 -1.61 -5.86 -0.10
C VAL A 314 -0.92 -7.03 0.57
N TYR A 315 0.10 -6.73 1.36
CA TYR A 315 0.76 -7.66 2.26
C TYR A 315 0.24 -7.44 3.67
N ASP A 316 -0.15 -8.51 4.36
CA ASP A 316 -0.56 -8.46 5.76
C ASP A 316 0.50 -9.09 6.66
N ALA A 317 1.25 -8.25 7.38
CA ALA A 317 2.31 -8.71 8.28
C ALA A 317 1.76 -9.51 9.46
N SER A 318 0.60 -9.11 10.00
CA SER A 318 0.01 -9.77 11.17
C SER A 318 -0.44 -11.19 10.86
N SER A 319 -0.87 -11.44 9.62
CA SER A 319 -1.31 -12.76 9.14
C SER A 319 -0.18 -13.61 8.56
N SER A 320 1.04 -13.09 8.48
CA SER A 320 2.16 -13.72 7.77
C SER A 320 3.04 -14.67 8.60
N GLN A 321 2.65 -15.00 9.84
CA GLN A 321 3.43 -15.89 10.71
C GLN A 321 3.66 -17.28 10.10
N ASN A 322 2.68 -17.81 9.35
CA ASN A 322 2.75 -19.10 8.68
C ASN A 322 3.12 -18.99 7.18
N GLY A 323 3.77 -17.89 6.81
CA GLY A 323 4.20 -17.58 5.45
C GLY A 323 3.51 -16.32 4.90
N PRO A 324 4.13 -15.63 3.93
CA PRO A 324 3.64 -14.34 3.45
C PRO A 324 2.20 -14.39 2.92
N GLN A 325 1.33 -13.56 3.49
CA GLN A 325 -0.06 -13.41 3.07
C GLN A 325 -0.21 -12.17 2.20
N TRP A 326 -0.69 -12.39 0.99
CA TRP A 326 -0.90 -11.35 -0.01
C TRP A 326 -2.31 -11.42 -0.58
N CYS A 327 -2.91 -10.27 -0.85
CA CYS A 327 -4.15 -10.17 -1.62
C CYS A 327 -4.05 -9.05 -2.67
N VAL A 328 -5.02 -9.03 -3.58
CA VAL A 328 -5.17 -7.98 -4.59
C VAL A 328 -6.43 -7.18 -4.29
N LEU A 329 -6.34 -5.85 -4.30
CA LEU A 329 -7.51 -4.99 -4.27
C LEU A 329 -7.90 -4.57 -5.69
N LYS A 330 -9.20 -4.51 -5.96
CA LYS A 330 -9.76 -4.04 -7.23
C LYS A 330 -11.08 -3.27 -7.05
N THR A 331 -11.49 -2.57 -8.09
CA THR A 331 -12.75 -1.82 -8.14
C THR A 331 -13.72 -2.49 -9.12
N GLY A 332 -15.00 -2.54 -8.77
CA GLY A 332 -16.08 -3.01 -9.64
C GLY A 332 -16.11 -4.52 -9.83
N LEU A 333 -16.63 -4.93 -10.99
CA LEU A 333 -16.91 -6.33 -11.34
C LEU A 333 -15.91 -6.94 -12.34
N TYR A 334 -15.04 -6.10 -12.89
CA TYR A 334 -14.01 -6.47 -13.86
C TYR A 334 -12.63 -6.32 -13.22
N ASP A 335 -11.60 -6.04 -14.02
CA ASP A 335 -10.21 -6.00 -13.56
C ASP A 335 -9.70 -4.57 -13.36
N ASP A 336 -10.60 -3.62 -13.07
CA ASP A 336 -10.24 -2.24 -12.78
C ASP A 336 -9.45 -2.14 -11.47
N VAL A 337 -8.40 -1.34 -11.47
CA VAL A 337 -7.49 -1.18 -10.33
C VAL A 337 -8.22 -0.51 -9.15
N TYR A 338 -7.86 -0.90 -7.92
CA TYR A 338 -8.44 -0.29 -6.72
C TYR A 338 -8.19 1.21 -6.65
N ARG A 339 -9.27 1.98 -6.48
CA ARG A 339 -9.28 3.44 -6.66
C ARG A 339 -8.89 4.25 -5.43
N ALA A 340 -9.10 3.74 -4.22
CA ALA A 340 -8.66 4.45 -3.03
C ALA A 340 -7.14 4.39 -2.86
N ILE A 341 -6.62 5.46 -2.28
CA ILE A 341 -5.21 5.69 -1.99
C ILE A 341 -5.10 6.71 -0.86
N ASP A 342 -3.92 6.87 -0.30
CA ASP A 342 -3.60 7.93 0.66
C ASP A 342 -4.42 7.73 1.95
N PHE A 343 -4.41 6.53 2.51
CA PHE A 343 -5.13 6.23 3.73
C PHE A 343 -4.56 6.99 4.92
N MET A 344 -5.44 7.58 5.73
CA MET A 344 -5.04 8.27 6.94
C MET A 344 -6.14 8.20 8.01
N TYR A 345 -5.73 7.96 9.25
CA TYR A 345 -6.65 7.99 10.38
C TYR A 345 -6.96 9.43 10.78
N GLU A 346 -8.23 9.81 10.74
CA GLU A 346 -8.73 11.16 11.08
C GLU A 346 -10.12 11.06 11.72
N GLY A 347 -10.32 11.76 12.83
CA GLY A 347 -11.67 11.87 13.42
C GLY A 347 -12.31 10.53 13.79
N ASN A 348 -11.51 9.59 14.30
CA ASN A 348 -11.90 8.20 14.59
C ASN A 348 -12.29 7.34 13.39
N GLN A 349 -11.99 7.79 12.17
CA GLN A 349 -12.25 7.05 10.93
C GLN A 349 -10.96 6.91 10.12
N ILE A 350 -10.90 5.91 9.24
CA ILE A 350 -9.85 5.83 8.23
C ILE A 350 -10.38 6.49 6.97
N THR A 351 -9.69 7.53 6.51
CA THR A 351 -10.08 8.35 5.37
C THR A 351 -9.13 8.10 4.21
N CYS A 352 -9.59 8.27 2.98
CA CYS A 352 -8.79 8.05 1.79
C CYS A 352 -9.06 9.11 0.73
N GLY A 353 -8.08 9.33 -0.13
CA GLY A 353 -8.27 10.01 -1.39
C GLY A 353 -8.67 9.04 -2.50
N ASP A 354 -8.88 9.58 -3.69
CA ASP A 354 -9.26 8.80 -4.86
C ASP A 354 -8.34 9.06 -6.06
N LYS A 355 -8.01 8.00 -6.82
CA LYS A 355 -7.15 8.08 -8.00
C LYS A 355 -7.85 8.57 -9.27
N SER A 356 -9.18 8.54 -9.29
CA SER A 356 -9.97 8.64 -10.53
C SER A 356 -10.99 9.76 -10.53
N GLU A 357 -11.66 9.98 -9.39
CA GLU A 357 -12.69 11.02 -9.25
C GLU A 357 -12.27 12.07 -8.24
N ALA A 358 -12.93 13.22 -8.29
CA ALA A 358 -12.66 14.37 -7.45
C ALA A 358 -13.38 14.27 -6.10
N VAL A 359 -13.13 13.18 -5.37
CA VAL A 359 -13.80 12.87 -4.08
C VAL A 359 -12.79 12.37 -3.05
N THR A 360 -13.15 12.53 -1.77
CA THR A 360 -12.55 11.75 -0.68
C THR A 360 -13.54 10.72 -0.16
N GLY A 361 -13.01 9.65 0.43
CA GLY A 361 -13.77 8.57 1.01
C GLY A 361 -13.39 8.30 2.46
N GLN A 362 -14.15 7.42 3.09
CA GLN A 362 -13.83 6.83 4.37
C GLN A 362 -14.10 5.33 4.34
N LEU A 363 -13.23 4.55 4.98
CA LEU A 363 -13.45 3.12 5.15
C LEU A 363 -14.63 2.89 6.07
N GLN A 364 -15.49 1.97 5.66
CA GLN A 364 -16.67 1.58 6.41
C GLN A 364 -16.73 0.05 6.48
N PHE A 365 -16.75 -0.47 7.71
CA PHE A 365 -16.49 -1.89 8.02
C PHE A 365 -17.72 -2.79 7.93
N ASP A 366 -18.91 -2.20 7.86
CA ASP A 366 -20.21 -2.88 7.70
C ASP A 366 -20.71 -2.85 6.25
N ILE A 367 -19.88 -2.41 5.30
CA ILE A 367 -20.08 -2.54 3.86
C ILE A 367 -18.82 -3.08 3.17
N SER A 368 -18.97 -3.57 1.94
CA SER A 368 -17.89 -3.88 1.00
C SER A 368 -17.98 -3.04 -0.28
N SER A 369 -19.07 -2.29 -0.47
CA SER A 369 -19.24 -1.40 -1.61
C SER A 369 -18.20 -0.28 -1.61
N GLN A 370 -17.80 0.16 -2.81
CA GLN A 370 -17.02 1.38 -2.99
C GLN A 370 -17.93 2.43 -3.62
N TYR A 371 -18.19 3.51 -2.89
CA TYR A 371 -19.09 4.60 -3.30
C TYR A 371 -20.45 4.07 -3.77
N ASP A 372 -21.08 3.25 -2.92
CA ASP A 372 -22.36 2.57 -3.13
C ASP A 372 -22.44 1.58 -4.32
N LYS A 373 -21.33 1.34 -5.02
CA LYS A 373 -21.25 0.36 -6.12
C LYS A 373 -20.85 -1.01 -5.59
N GLN A 374 -21.48 -2.06 -6.10
CA GLN A 374 -21.14 -3.45 -5.77
C GLN A 374 -19.71 -3.78 -6.18
N GLN A 375 -19.04 -4.59 -5.37
CA GLN A 375 -17.68 -5.06 -5.62
C GLN A 375 -17.67 -6.56 -5.79
N GLU A 376 -16.69 -7.03 -6.55
CA GLU A 376 -16.38 -8.45 -6.68
C GLU A 376 -15.31 -8.89 -5.68
N HIS A 377 -15.53 -10.05 -5.06
CA HIS A 377 -14.58 -10.76 -4.21
C HIS A 377 -14.30 -12.14 -4.82
N LEU A 378 -13.04 -12.53 -4.88
CA LEU A 378 -12.62 -13.83 -5.42
C LEU A 378 -11.75 -14.59 -4.43
N LEU A 379 -12.04 -15.88 -4.28
CA LEU A 379 -11.18 -16.83 -3.58
C LEU A 379 -11.00 -18.08 -4.43
N PHE A 380 -9.86 -18.72 -4.25
CA PHE A 380 -9.50 -19.94 -4.96
C PHE A 380 -9.00 -20.95 -3.94
N THR A 381 -9.43 -22.20 -4.05
CA THR A 381 -8.87 -23.29 -3.24
C THR A 381 -7.56 -23.78 -3.88
N PRO A 382 -6.69 -24.48 -3.14
CA PRO A 382 -5.65 -25.28 -3.76
C PRO A 382 -6.23 -26.34 -4.71
N LEU A 383 -5.36 -26.87 -5.57
CA LEU A 383 -5.64 -28.08 -6.32
C LEU A 383 -5.51 -29.29 -5.39
N PHE A 384 -6.63 -29.97 -5.17
CA PHE A 384 -6.70 -31.19 -4.39
C PHE A 384 -6.64 -32.42 -5.30
N LYS A 385 -5.80 -33.39 -4.96
CA LYS A 385 -5.66 -34.65 -5.72
C LYS A 385 -6.62 -35.71 -5.17
N ALA A 386 -7.56 -36.15 -5.99
CA ALA A 386 -8.48 -37.24 -5.70
C ALA A 386 -8.59 -38.15 -6.93
N ASN A 387 -7.84 -39.24 -6.95
CA ASN A 387 -7.78 -40.13 -8.11
C ASN A 387 -9.05 -40.98 -8.16
N ASN A 388 -9.81 -40.83 -9.25
CA ASN A 388 -11.04 -41.60 -9.51
C ASN A 388 -12.09 -41.55 -8.37
N ALA A 389 -12.11 -40.47 -7.59
CA ALA A 389 -13.05 -40.28 -6.49
C ALA A 389 -14.37 -39.64 -6.97
N ARG A 390 -15.44 -39.78 -6.19
CA ARG A 390 -16.69 -39.06 -6.39
C ARG A 390 -16.84 -37.97 -5.33
N CYS A 391 -16.99 -36.73 -5.76
CA CYS A 391 -17.30 -35.58 -4.91
C CYS A 391 -18.81 -35.36 -4.86
N PHE A 392 -19.39 -35.53 -3.69
CA PHE A 392 -20.82 -35.37 -3.48
C PHE A 392 -21.20 -33.91 -3.35
N ASP A 393 -20.47 -33.18 -2.51
CA ASP A 393 -20.73 -31.78 -2.26
C ASP A 393 -19.46 -31.02 -1.92
N LEU A 394 -19.52 -29.72 -2.21
CA LEU A 394 -18.62 -28.68 -1.72
C LEU A 394 -19.46 -27.78 -0.82
N GLU A 395 -18.98 -27.52 0.38
CA GLU A 395 -19.61 -26.65 1.35
C GLU A 395 -18.62 -25.60 1.84
N VAL A 396 -19.11 -24.39 2.05
CA VAL A 396 -18.34 -23.26 2.57
C VAL A 396 -19.14 -22.63 3.69
N GLU A 397 -18.48 -22.35 4.82
CA GLU A 397 -19.10 -21.64 5.92
C GLU A 397 -19.10 -20.13 5.64
N SER A 398 -20.23 -19.49 5.90
CA SER A 398 -20.44 -18.06 5.70
C SER A 398 -21.31 -17.52 6.84
N SER A 399 -21.13 -16.26 7.21
CA SER A 399 -22.00 -15.59 8.20
C SER A 399 -23.36 -15.24 7.58
N THR A 400 -24.20 -16.25 7.33
CA THR A 400 -25.53 -16.11 6.72
C THR A 400 -26.55 -15.51 7.70
N GLY A 401 -27.60 -14.87 7.19
CA GLY A 401 -28.68 -14.26 7.97
C GLY A 401 -28.40 -12.85 8.53
N VAL A 402 -27.16 -12.37 8.48
CA VAL A 402 -26.75 -11.08 9.08
C VAL A 402 -26.83 -9.92 8.09
N ALA A 403 -26.40 -10.12 6.83
CA ALA A 403 -26.44 -9.04 5.85
C ALA A 403 -27.84 -8.86 5.26
N GLN A 404 -28.29 -7.60 5.14
CA GLN A 404 -29.63 -7.24 4.68
C GLN A 404 -29.81 -7.31 3.16
N TYR A 405 -28.73 -7.45 2.39
CA TYR A 405 -28.77 -7.51 0.93
C TYR A 405 -28.62 -8.96 0.45
N ALA A 406 -29.39 -9.32 -0.57
CA ALA A 406 -29.27 -10.62 -1.23
C ALA A 406 -27.95 -10.69 -2.02
N ASP A 407 -27.03 -11.52 -1.55
CA ASP A 407 -25.70 -11.69 -2.11
C ASP A 407 -25.68 -12.81 -3.16
N ARG A 408 -24.96 -12.59 -4.27
CA ARG A 408 -24.76 -13.63 -5.28
C ARG A 408 -23.40 -14.26 -5.09
N LEU A 409 -23.38 -15.54 -4.71
CA LEU A 409 -22.17 -16.35 -4.67
C LEU A 409 -22.18 -17.32 -5.85
N PHE A 410 -21.06 -17.40 -6.53
CA PHE A 410 -20.84 -18.24 -7.68
C PHE A 410 -19.72 -19.22 -7.37
N LEU A 411 -19.98 -20.50 -7.60
CA LEU A 411 -18.98 -21.56 -7.49
C LEU A 411 -18.66 -22.13 -8.86
N SER A 412 -17.38 -22.32 -9.14
CA SER A 412 -16.92 -23.04 -10.32
C SER A 412 -15.76 -23.96 -9.95
N ALA A 413 -15.58 -25.04 -10.72
CA ALA A 413 -14.53 -26.01 -10.51
C ALA A 413 -13.53 -25.99 -11.68
N THR A 414 -12.28 -26.36 -11.39
CA THR A 414 -11.22 -26.58 -12.36
C THR A 414 -10.61 -27.96 -12.16
N THR A 415 -10.11 -28.58 -13.23
CA THR A 415 -9.34 -29.84 -13.17
C THR A 415 -7.93 -29.71 -13.74
N ASP A 416 -7.58 -28.52 -14.24
CA ASP A 416 -6.26 -28.19 -14.79
C ASP A 416 -5.54 -27.10 -13.99
N GLY A 417 -6.28 -26.29 -13.22
CA GLY A 417 -5.77 -25.12 -12.48
C GLY A 417 -5.65 -23.86 -13.34
N ILE A 418 -6.25 -23.85 -14.54
CA ILE A 418 -6.19 -22.76 -15.52
C ILE A 418 -7.60 -22.35 -15.92
N ASN A 419 -8.42 -23.31 -16.36
CA ASN A 419 -9.76 -23.08 -16.85
C ASN A 419 -10.78 -23.49 -15.79
N TYR A 420 -11.67 -22.56 -15.46
CA TYR A 420 -12.80 -22.81 -14.57
C TYR A 420 -14.06 -23.03 -15.39
N GLY A 421 -14.82 -24.07 -15.04
CA GLY A 421 -16.07 -24.40 -15.71
C GLY A 421 -17.18 -23.39 -15.44
N ARG A 422 -18.39 -23.69 -15.93
CA ARG A 422 -19.57 -22.85 -15.77
C ARG A 422 -19.84 -22.53 -14.29
N GLU A 423 -19.93 -21.25 -13.98
CA GLU A 423 -20.32 -20.74 -12.65
C GLU A 423 -21.73 -21.20 -12.28
N GLN A 424 -21.85 -21.85 -11.13
CA GLN A 424 -23.11 -22.20 -10.48
C GLN A 424 -23.45 -21.11 -9.47
N MET A 425 -24.59 -20.46 -9.67
CA MET A 425 -25.09 -19.49 -8.70
C MET A 425 -25.68 -20.24 -7.51
N ILE A 426 -25.23 -19.88 -6.31
CA ILE A 426 -25.73 -20.38 -5.05
C ILE A 426 -26.14 -19.17 -4.24
N GLU A 427 -27.36 -19.22 -3.72
CA GLU A 427 -27.81 -18.21 -2.77
C GLU A 427 -27.02 -18.36 -1.48
N GLN A 428 -26.12 -17.40 -1.23
CA GLN A 428 -25.27 -17.39 -0.05
C GLN A 428 -26.03 -16.91 1.18
N ASN A 429 -26.88 -15.90 1.00
CA ASN A 429 -27.43 -15.17 2.12
C ASN A 429 -28.89 -14.76 1.85
N GLU A 430 -29.68 -14.74 2.91
CA GLU A 430 -31.05 -14.25 2.94
C GLU A 430 -31.28 -13.66 4.33
N PRO A 431 -31.82 -12.42 4.44
CA PRO A 431 -31.99 -11.76 5.72
C PRO A 431 -32.76 -12.64 6.72
N PHE A 432 -32.26 -12.77 7.95
CA PHE A 432 -32.83 -13.56 9.04
C PHE A 432 -32.85 -15.09 8.84
N VAL A 433 -32.19 -15.63 7.81
CA VAL A 433 -32.02 -17.08 7.62
C VAL A 433 -30.60 -17.50 8.03
N TYR A 434 -30.39 -17.70 9.33
CA TYR A 434 -29.08 -18.04 9.91
C TYR A 434 -28.63 -19.49 9.66
N ASP A 435 -29.57 -20.41 9.40
CA ASP A 435 -29.26 -21.83 9.18
C ASP A 435 -29.02 -22.16 7.68
N LYS A 436 -28.91 -21.14 6.82
CA LYS A 436 -28.71 -21.35 5.38
C LYS A 436 -27.30 -21.86 5.11
N ARG A 437 -27.20 -23.04 4.52
CA ARG A 437 -25.93 -23.69 4.15
C ARG A 437 -25.52 -23.34 2.72
N VAL A 438 -24.30 -22.85 2.55
CA VAL A 438 -23.73 -22.56 1.22
C VAL A 438 -23.11 -23.84 0.67
N ILE A 439 -23.91 -24.61 -0.08
CA ILE A 439 -23.52 -25.95 -0.54
C ILE A 439 -23.78 -26.16 -2.04
N TRP A 440 -22.75 -26.58 -2.76
CA TRP A 440 -22.89 -27.12 -4.10
C TRP A 440 -23.05 -28.64 -4.04
N LYS A 441 -24.27 -29.10 -4.30
CA LYS A 441 -24.59 -30.54 -4.37
C LYS A 441 -24.25 -31.12 -5.74
N ARG A 442 -23.88 -32.40 -5.74
CA ARG A 442 -23.59 -33.23 -6.92
C ARG A 442 -22.47 -32.67 -7.80
N VAL A 443 -21.32 -32.35 -7.18
CA VAL A 443 -20.12 -31.86 -7.89
C VAL A 443 -19.66 -32.87 -8.95
N GLY A 444 -19.66 -34.17 -8.64
CA GLY A 444 -19.45 -35.25 -9.61
C GLY A 444 -18.11 -35.96 -9.48
N ARG A 445 -17.67 -36.62 -10.56
CA ARG A 445 -16.47 -37.48 -10.55
C ARG A 445 -15.19 -36.66 -10.72
N ILE A 446 -14.24 -36.87 -9.82
CA ILE A 446 -12.88 -36.35 -9.92
C ILE A 446 -12.01 -37.42 -10.58
N ARG A 447 -11.45 -37.11 -11.75
CA ARG A 447 -10.55 -38.05 -12.46
C ARG A 447 -9.18 -38.14 -11.80
N ARG A 448 -8.60 -36.99 -11.42
CA ARG A 448 -7.24 -36.89 -10.89
C ARG A 448 -7.11 -35.81 -9.82
N LEU A 449 -7.49 -34.58 -10.16
CA LEU A 449 -7.46 -33.44 -9.25
C LEU A 449 -8.62 -32.48 -9.53
N ILE A 450 -8.95 -31.65 -8.55
CA ILE A 450 -9.97 -30.61 -8.63
C ILE A 450 -9.55 -29.39 -7.81
N GLY A 451 -9.94 -28.20 -8.23
CA GLY A 451 -9.90 -26.97 -7.44
C GLY A 451 -11.19 -26.18 -7.66
N PHE A 452 -11.45 -25.19 -6.80
CA PHE A 452 -12.67 -24.40 -6.84
C PHE A 452 -12.37 -22.91 -6.80
N LYS A 453 -13.19 -22.14 -7.52
CA LYS A 453 -13.25 -20.68 -7.46
C LYS A 453 -14.56 -20.28 -6.82
N LEU A 454 -14.47 -19.45 -5.78
CA LEU A 454 -15.58 -18.79 -5.12
C LEU A 454 -15.58 -17.32 -5.57
N ARG A 455 -16.70 -16.86 -6.09
CA ARG A 455 -16.87 -15.46 -6.52
C ARG A 455 -18.11 -14.89 -5.85
N VAL A 456 -17.97 -13.77 -5.16
CA VAL A 456 -19.08 -13.08 -4.48
C VAL A 456 -19.21 -11.68 -5.05
N ILE A 457 -20.43 -11.27 -5.40
CA ILE A 457 -20.73 -9.91 -5.85
C ILE A 457 -21.75 -9.30 -4.89
N THR A 458 -21.35 -8.24 -4.18
CA THR A 458 -22.21 -7.65 -3.14
C THR A 458 -21.81 -6.20 -2.78
N LYS A 459 -22.67 -5.55 -1.99
CA LYS A 459 -22.37 -4.33 -1.22
C LYS A 459 -22.12 -4.63 0.27
N SER A 460 -22.47 -5.83 0.73
CA SER A 460 -22.38 -6.29 2.11
C SER A 460 -20.99 -6.84 2.44
N PRO A 461 -20.55 -6.80 3.70
CA PRO A 461 -19.34 -7.48 4.13
C PRO A 461 -19.42 -8.98 3.82
N VAL A 462 -18.32 -9.55 3.34
CA VAL A 462 -18.20 -10.98 3.03
C VAL A 462 -17.30 -11.63 4.06
N THR A 463 -17.77 -12.71 4.69
CA THR A 463 -16.97 -13.54 5.60
C THR A 463 -17.10 -15.00 5.19
N LEU A 464 -15.98 -15.67 4.91
CA LEU A 464 -15.93 -17.05 4.43
C LEU A 464 -14.91 -17.88 5.23
N SER A 465 -15.31 -19.09 5.63
CA SER A 465 -14.47 -20.03 6.38
C SER A 465 -14.80 -21.49 6.02
N GLY A 466 -14.06 -22.45 6.58
CA GLY A 466 -14.50 -23.86 6.64
C GLY A 466 -14.85 -24.51 5.29
N CYS A 467 -14.06 -24.27 4.24
CA CYS A 467 -14.30 -24.88 2.93
C CYS A 467 -14.01 -26.38 2.96
N GLN A 468 -15.00 -27.21 2.65
CA GLN A 468 -14.90 -28.65 2.77
C GLN A 468 -15.58 -29.39 1.62
N ILE A 469 -15.06 -30.59 1.31
CA ILE A 469 -15.64 -31.50 0.32
C ILE A 469 -15.90 -32.86 0.93
N ARG A 470 -16.97 -33.53 0.47
CA ARG A 470 -17.28 -34.91 0.85
C ARG A 470 -16.99 -35.87 -0.30
N LEU A 471 -16.16 -36.88 -0.03
CA LEU A 471 -15.63 -37.81 -1.03
C LEU A 471 -16.04 -39.26 -0.76
N GLU A 472 -16.09 -40.06 -1.83
CA GLU A 472 -16.11 -41.53 -1.86
C GLU A 472 -15.06 -42.06 -2.84
#